data_AF-A0A2K5KFH4-F1
#
_entry.id   AF-A0A2K5KFH4-F1
#
_cell.length_a   1.000
_cell.length_b   1.000
_cell.length_c   1.000
_cell.angle_alpha   90.00
_cell.angle_beta   90.00
_cell.angle_gamma   90.00
#
_symmetry.space_group_name_H-M   'P 1'
#
loop_
_entity.id
_entity.type
_entity.pdbx_description
1 polymer ?
#
loop_
_entity_poly.entity_id
_entity_poly.type
_entity_poly.pdbx_seq_one_letter_code
_entity_poly.pdbx_strand_id
1 'polypeptide(L)'
;IRLSVCLLLVSLALCCYQANALVCPALASEITGFFFLSDDLLKLQVAKFNPPPEALEAKLQVKHCTDKIPLEDILIEKALLKIVAKCGV
;
A
#
# COMPACT_ATOMS: atom_id res chain seq x y z
N ILE A 1 -36.79 -16.45 9.54
CA ILE A 1 -36.24 -15.60 8.45
C ILE A 1 -34.84 -15.12 8.85
N ARG A 2 -33.82 -16.00 8.77
CA ARG A 2 -32.42 -15.68 9.16
C ARG A 2 -31.44 -15.70 7.97
N LEU A 3 -31.79 -16.43 6.90
CA LEU A 3 -31.01 -16.53 5.67
C LEU A 3 -30.93 -15.21 4.90
N SER A 4 -32.01 -14.41 4.92
CA SER A 4 -32.06 -13.12 4.21
C SER A 4 -31.00 -12.13 4.72
N VAL A 5 -30.77 -12.07 6.04
CA VAL A 5 -29.75 -11.17 6.62
C VAL A 5 -28.34 -11.62 6.24
N CYS A 6 -28.04 -12.92 6.31
CA CYS A 6 -26.73 -13.45 5.89
C CYS A 6 -26.48 -13.24 4.40
N LEU A 7 -27.48 -13.47 3.56
CA LEU A 7 -27.37 -13.23 2.11
C LEU A 7 -27.18 -11.75 1.81
N LEU A 8 -27.84 -10.85 2.53
CA LEU A 8 -27.63 -9.40 2.40
C LEU A 8 -26.23 -8.98 2.81
N LEU A 9 -25.69 -9.51 3.92
CA LEU A 9 -24.32 -9.21 4.36
C LEU A 9 -23.27 -9.75 3.37
N VAL A 10 -23.47 -10.96 2.83
CA VAL A 10 -22.60 -11.52 1.78
C VAL A 10 -22.72 -10.71 0.49
N SER A 11 -23.92 -10.29 0.13
CA SER A 11 -24.14 -9.43 -1.05
C SER A 11 -23.53 -8.04 -0.84
N LEU A 12 -23.61 -7.44 0.35
CA LEU A 12 -22.91 -6.19 0.64
C LEU A 12 -21.39 -6.38 0.60
N ALA A 13 -20.86 -7.46 1.17
CA ALA A 13 -19.42 -7.75 1.10
C ALA A 13 -18.93 -7.95 -0.35
N LEU A 14 -19.75 -8.57 -1.21
CA LEU A 14 -19.41 -8.85 -2.61
C LEU A 14 -19.76 -7.71 -3.58
N CYS A 15 -20.79 -6.91 -3.28
CA CYS A 15 -21.31 -5.86 -4.16
C CYS A 15 -20.94 -4.43 -3.72
N CYS A 16 -20.48 -4.21 -2.47
CA CYS A 16 -20.11 -2.88 -1.98
C CYS A 16 -18.63 -2.52 -2.11
N TYR A 17 -17.82 -3.32 -2.81
CA TYR A 17 -16.52 -2.84 -3.27
C TYR A 17 -16.39 -3.09 -4.76
N GLN A 18 -17.00 -2.20 -5.54
CA GLN A 18 -16.47 -1.91 -6.85
C GLN A 18 -14.99 -1.56 -6.64
N ALA A 19 -14.07 -2.39 -7.15
CA ALA A 19 -12.63 -2.13 -7.12
C ALA A 19 -12.23 -1.01 -8.10
N ASN A 20 -13.04 0.05 -8.14
CA ASN A 20 -12.81 1.31 -8.82
C ASN A 20 -12.04 2.28 -7.92
N ALA A 21 -11.44 1.77 -6.84
CA ALA A 21 -10.67 2.57 -5.91
C ALA A 21 -9.39 3.03 -6.62
N LEU A 22 -9.40 4.30 -7.04
CA LEU A 22 -8.20 5.04 -7.40
C LEU A 22 -7.21 4.93 -6.25
N VAL A 23 -5.97 4.59 -6.55
CA VAL A 23 -4.91 4.54 -5.55
C VAL A 23 -4.69 5.94 -5.02
N CYS A 24 -4.76 6.13 -3.70
CA CYS A 24 -4.49 7.42 -3.10
C CYS A 24 -3.10 7.93 -3.53
N PRO A 25 -2.96 9.13 -4.12
CA PRO A 25 -1.67 9.65 -4.58
C PRO A 25 -0.61 9.71 -3.47
N ALA A 26 -1.03 9.96 -2.23
CA ALA A 26 -0.14 9.94 -1.08
C ALA A 26 0.39 8.54 -0.78
N LEU A 27 -0.44 7.50 -0.94
CA LEU A 27 -0.03 6.10 -0.78
C LEU A 27 0.89 5.67 -1.92
N ALA A 28 0.55 6.01 -3.17
CA ALA A 28 1.40 5.71 -4.32
C ALA A 28 2.79 6.35 -4.16
N SER A 29 2.82 7.64 -3.81
CA SER A 29 4.07 8.36 -3.53
C SER A 29 4.86 7.73 -2.40
N GLU A 30 4.20 7.33 -1.32
CA GLU A 30 4.85 6.70 -0.17
C GLU A 30 5.47 5.35 -0.53
N ILE A 31 4.74 4.49 -1.25
CA ILE A 31 5.25 3.18 -1.67
C ILE A 31 6.44 3.34 -2.62
N THR A 32 6.35 4.26 -3.59
CA THR A 32 7.51 4.59 -4.44
C THR A 32 8.68 5.11 -3.59
N GLY A 33 8.39 5.95 -2.60
CA GLY A 33 9.38 6.46 -1.67
C GLY A 33 10.07 5.34 -0.88
N PHE A 34 9.32 4.35 -0.43
CA PHE A 34 9.83 3.19 0.30
C PHE A 34 10.89 2.42 -0.51
N PHE A 35 10.66 2.21 -1.81
CA PHE A 35 11.60 1.47 -2.67
C PHE A 35 12.83 2.27 -3.08
N PHE A 36 12.71 3.58 -3.29
CA PHE A 36 13.78 4.36 -3.97
C PHE A 36 14.44 5.44 -3.12
N LEU A 37 13.77 5.95 -2.08
CA LEU A 37 14.34 7.01 -1.26
C LEU A 37 15.28 6.45 -0.20
N SER A 38 16.22 7.30 0.22
CA SER A 38 17.01 7.06 1.42
C SER A 38 16.12 7.15 2.67
N ASP A 39 16.58 6.55 3.77
CA ASP A 39 15.87 6.55 5.05
C ASP A 39 15.45 7.95 5.51
N ASP A 40 16.31 8.95 5.34
CA ASP A 40 16.02 10.32 5.79
C ASP A 40 14.92 10.97 4.96
N LEU A 41 14.93 10.74 3.64
CA LEU A 41 13.87 11.21 2.75
C LEU A 41 12.55 10.46 3.00
N LEU A 42 12.62 9.16 3.28
CA LEU A 42 11.44 8.37 3.66
C LEU A 42 10.85 8.85 4.99
N LYS A 43 11.68 9.11 6.01
CA LYS A 43 11.23 9.67 7.30
C LYS A 43 10.51 11.00 7.11
N LEU A 44 11.05 11.91 6.30
CA LEU A 44 10.42 13.20 5.99
C LEU A 44 9.08 13.02 5.26
N GLN A 45 9.00 12.08 4.33
CA GLN A 45 7.76 11.78 3.62
C GLN A 45 6.70 11.20 4.56
N VAL A 46 7.12 10.30 5.44
CA VAL A 46 6.26 9.60 6.40
C VAL A 46 5.79 10.51 7.55
N ALA A 47 6.61 11.50 7.93
CA ALA A 47 6.25 12.49 8.94
C ALA A 47 4.95 13.25 8.61
N LYS A 48 4.61 13.40 7.32
CA LYS A 48 3.36 14.03 6.86
C LYS A 48 2.10 13.33 7.39
N PHE A 49 2.20 12.05 7.77
CA PHE A 49 1.10 11.27 8.30
C PHE A 49 1.02 11.26 9.83
N ASN A 50 1.95 11.96 10.52
CA ASN A 50 2.09 11.95 11.99
C ASN A 50 2.02 10.54 12.61
N PRO A 51 2.85 9.59 12.14
CA PRO A 51 2.80 8.22 12.66
C PRO A 51 3.32 8.15 14.09
N PRO A 52 2.87 7.15 14.87
CA PRO A 52 3.52 6.83 16.13
C PRO A 52 4.98 6.38 15.87
N PRO A 53 5.90 6.58 16.83
CA PRO A 53 7.30 6.17 16.67
C PRO A 53 7.46 4.70 16.29
N GLU A 54 6.64 3.84 16.87
CA GLU A 54 6.59 2.39 16.62
C GLU A 54 6.31 2.05 15.14
N ALA A 55 5.41 2.79 14.49
CA ALA A 55 5.08 2.55 13.09
C ALA A 55 6.19 3.02 12.14
N LEU A 56 6.89 4.10 12.49
CA LEU A 56 8.04 4.58 11.73
C LEU A 56 9.21 3.58 11.83
N GLU A 57 9.48 3.08 13.03
CA GLU A 57 10.54 2.09 13.27
C GLU A 57 10.24 0.77 12.54
N ALA A 58 9.03 0.24 12.68
CA ALA A 58 8.61 -0.96 11.97
C ALA A 58 8.78 -0.79 10.45
N LYS A 59 8.45 0.38 9.92
CA LYS A 59 8.57 0.64 8.49
C LYS A 59 10.02 0.71 8.01
N LEU A 60 10.91 1.36 8.78
CA LEU A 60 12.33 1.40 8.48
C LEU A 60 12.94 -0.01 8.54
N GLN A 61 12.52 -0.83 9.52
CA GLN A 61 12.94 -2.22 9.63
C GLN A 61 12.56 -3.03 8.38
N VAL A 62 11.33 -2.89 7.88
CA VAL A 62 10.92 -3.56 6.64
C VAL A 62 11.73 -3.03 5.45
N LYS A 63 11.95 -1.71 5.36
CA LYS A 63 12.78 -1.12 4.31
C LYS A 63 14.18 -1.72 4.28
N HIS A 64 14.86 -1.81 5.43
CA HIS A 64 16.22 -2.38 5.49
C HIS A 64 16.28 -3.84 5.07
N CYS A 65 15.18 -4.59 5.23
CA CYS A 65 15.06 -5.93 4.68
C CYS A 65 14.86 -5.91 3.16
N THR A 66 14.01 -5.01 2.66
CA THR A 66 13.74 -4.86 1.22
C THR A 66 14.96 -4.35 0.45
N ASP A 67 15.73 -3.41 0.99
CA ASP A 67 16.91 -2.82 0.36
C ASP A 67 18.04 -3.85 0.12
N LYS A 68 18.00 -5.01 0.79
CA LYS A 68 18.93 -6.13 0.57
C LYS A 68 18.57 -6.97 -0.66
N ILE A 69 17.37 -6.78 -1.22
CA ILE A 69 16.91 -7.50 -2.41
C ILE A 69 17.49 -6.79 -3.63
N PRO A 70 18.19 -7.49 -4.54
CA PRO A 70 18.70 -6.90 -5.77
C PRO A 70 17.58 -6.27 -6.60
N LEU A 71 17.82 -5.08 -7.17
CA LEU A 71 16.87 -4.36 -8.03
C LEU A 71 16.35 -5.22 -9.20
N GLU A 72 17.20 -6.13 -9.70
CA GLU A 72 16.91 -7.09 -10.76
C GLU A 72 15.81 -8.09 -10.37
N ASP A 73 15.65 -8.37 -9.08
CA ASP A 73 14.64 -9.25 -8.49
C ASP A 73 13.38 -8.49 -8.02
N ILE A 74 13.31 -7.16 -8.20
CA ILE A 74 12.16 -6.34 -7.81
C ILE A 74 11.04 -6.48 -8.86
N LEU A 75 10.55 -7.71 -9.02
CA LEU A 75 9.27 -8.02 -9.67
C LEU A 75 8.10 -7.31 -8.97
N ILE A 76 8.29 -6.93 -7.70
CA ILE A 76 7.34 -6.20 -6.85
C ILE A 76 7.01 -4.84 -7.46
N GLU A 77 7.99 -4.09 -7.97
CA GLU A 77 7.76 -2.80 -8.62
C GLU A 77 6.95 -2.99 -9.91
N LYS A 78 7.35 -3.95 -10.74
CA LYS A 78 6.65 -4.26 -11.98
C LYS A 78 5.20 -4.69 -11.73
N ALA A 79 4.96 -5.41 -10.64
CA ALA A 79 3.62 -5.76 -10.18
C ALA A 79 2.85 -4.51 -9.71
N LEU A 80 3.49 -3.63 -8.93
CA LEU A 80 2.91 -2.37 -8.48
C LEU A 80 2.51 -1.44 -9.63
N LEU A 81 3.38 -1.26 -10.62
CA LEU A 81 3.08 -0.49 -11.83
C LEU A 81 1.88 -1.05 -12.60
N LYS A 82 1.76 -2.38 -12.69
CA LYS A 82 0.59 -3.03 -13.32
C LYS A 82 -0.69 -2.80 -12.52
N ILE A 83 -0.63 -2.85 -11.18
CA ILE A 83 -1.77 -2.57 -10.32
C ILE A 83 -2.21 -1.11 -10.48
N VAL A 84 -1.25 -0.17 -10.42
CA VAL A 84 -1.47 1.26 -10.61
C VAL A 84 -2.07 1.56 -11.98
N ALA A 85 -1.56 0.96 -13.06
CA ALA A 85 -2.10 1.15 -14.40
C ALA A 85 -3.54 0.62 -14.56
N LYS A 86 -3.92 -0.39 -13.78
CA LYS A 86 -5.26 -1.01 -13.84
C LYS A 86 -6.26 -0.33 -12.91
N CYS A 87 -5.81 0.15 -11.75
CA CYS A 87 -6.66 0.75 -10.71
C CYS A 87 -6.68 2.29 -10.75
N GLY A 88 -5.74 2.93 -11.47
CA GLY A 88 -5.60 4.38 -11.52
C GLY A 88 -5.01 4.99 -10.25
N VAL A 89 -4.57 6.25 -10.32
CA VAL A 89 -4.12 7.11 -9.20
C VAL A 89 -4.90 8.41 -9.25
#